data_AF-A0A367Y1E9-F1
#
_entry.id   AF-A0A367Y1E9-F1
#
_cell.length_a   1.000
_cell.length_b   1.000
_cell.length_c   1.000
_cell.angle_alpha   90.00
_cell.angle_beta   90.00
_cell.angle_gamma   90.00
#
_symmetry.space_group_name_H-M   'P 1'
#
loop_
_entity.id
_entity.type
_entity.pdbx_description
1 polymer ?
#
loop_
_entity_poly.entity_id
_entity_poly.type
_entity_poly.pdbx_seq_one_letter_code
_entity_poly.pdbx_strand_id
1 'polypeptide(L)'
;MVLKSKRFPSPPLELKERSVPFLEPAVMSLDQLLDASSIQDKNTPVTKEIYNLFTSNLNGISPLRKTSYKIEVKFGQIVKKSSPERVTSGTKSKIFPKNYTRFFKMQVDKELWTEIRKNLEALSDKDAAKYEVRREETRDLIYQTLDENIRVVENLADKDVKPRVLKKKKVRDVFVSNPSSGYDFKFAIAEETLVPTGPDTVEESYEIDKIREK
;
A
#
# COMPACT_ATOMS: atom_id res chain seq x y z
N MET A 1 -47.74 -45.60 -29.60
CA MET A 1 -48.23 -44.73 -28.52
C MET A 1 -47.16 -43.67 -28.28
N VAL A 2 -47.36 -42.44 -28.78
CA VAL A 2 -46.34 -41.37 -28.79
C VAL A 2 -46.76 -40.30 -27.79
N LEU A 3 -46.00 -40.12 -26.72
CA LEU A 3 -46.19 -39.04 -25.75
C LEU A 3 -45.48 -37.77 -26.26
N LYS A 4 -46.25 -36.74 -26.60
CA LYS A 4 -45.76 -35.39 -26.90
C LYS A 4 -45.44 -34.66 -25.58
N SER A 5 -44.21 -34.19 -25.40
CA SER A 5 -43.88 -33.26 -24.31
C SER A 5 -44.30 -31.83 -24.68
N LYS A 6 -45.04 -31.16 -23.78
CA LYS A 6 -45.38 -29.74 -23.89
C LYS A 6 -44.17 -28.92 -23.44
N ARG A 7 -43.62 -28.07 -24.30
CA ARG A 7 -42.71 -27.00 -23.90
C ARG A 7 -43.53 -25.87 -23.29
N PHE A 8 -43.23 -25.49 -22.05
CA PHE A 8 -43.67 -24.22 -21.49
C PHE A 8 -42.71 -23.11 -21.95
N PRO A 9 -43.19 -21.93 -22.37
CA PRO A 9 -42.31 -20.80 -22.65
C PRO A 9 -41.81 -20.21 -21.32
N SER A 10 -40.49 -20.03 -21.23
CA SER A 10 -39.87 -19.23 -20.17
C SER A 10 -40.27 -17.76 -20.35
N PRO A 11 -40.57 -17.01 -19.27
CA PRO A 11 -40.85 -15.58 -19.38
C PRO A 11 -39.55 -14.81 -19.73
N PRO A 12 -39.65 -13.66 -20.40
CA PRO A 12 -38.49 -12.86 -20.77
C PRO A 12 -37.79 -12.33 -19.51
N LEU A 13 -36.47 -12.50 -19.47
CA LEU A 13 -35.60 -11.89 -18.46
C LEU A 13 -35.60 -10.37 -18.70
N GLU A 14 -36.36 -9.63 -17.89
CA GLU A 14 -36.12 -8.19 -17.73
C GLU A 14 -34.72 -8.01 -17.12
N LEU A 15 -33.78 -7.55 -17.94
CA LEU A 15 -32.50 -7.01 -17.50
C LEU A 15 -32.77 -5.72 -16.72
N LYS A 16 -32.96 -5.84 -15.41
CA LYS A 16 -32.73 -4.73 -14.50
C LYS A 16 -31.24 -4.42 -14.55
N GLU A 17 -30.86 -3.35 -15.26
CA GLU A 17 -29.57 -2.69 -15.08
C GLU A 17 -29.44 -2.30 -13.60
N ARG A 18 -28.77 -3.14 -12.82
CA ARG A 18 -28.22 -2.72 -11.53
C ARG A 18 -26.96 -1.94 -11.85
N SER A 19 -27.09 -0.62 -11.88
CA SER A 19 -25.95 0.27 -11.71
C SER A 19 -25.28 -0.11 -10.38
N VAL A 20 -24.14 -0.80 -10.44
CA VAL A 20 -23.30 -1.04 -9.28
C VAL A 20 -22.75 0.33 -8.89
N PRO A 21 -23.07 0.88 -7.71
CA PRO A 21 -22.46 2.13 -7.31
C PRO A 21 -20.96 1.89 -7.21
N PHE A 22 -20.19 2.76 -7.86
CA PHE A 22 -18.74 2.84 -7.69
C PHE A 22 -18.50 3.17 -6.21
N LEU A 23 -18.22 2.14 -5.41
CA LEU A 23 -17.85 2.30 -4.02
C LEU A 23 -16.49 3.01 -4.03
N GLU A 24 -16.49 4.32 -3.74
CA GLU A 24 -15.27 5.00 -3.36
C GLU A 24 -14.60 4.18 -2.25
N PRO A 25 -13.31 3.83 -2.39
CA PRO A 25 -12.62 3.12 -1.32
C PRO A 25 -12.77 3.96 -0.06
N ALA A 26 -13.14 3.34 1.07
CA ALA A 26 -13.26 4.04 2.34
C ALA A 26 -11.93 4.73 2.66
N VAL A 27 -11.83 6.02 2.35
CA VAL A 27 -10.69 6.85 2.71
C VAL A 27 -10.93 7.25 4.16
N MET A 28 -10.33 6.51 5.09
CA MET A 28 -10.28 6.97 6.47
C MET A 28 -9.61 8.35 6.49
N SER A 29 -10.26 9.33 7.11
CA SER A 29 -9.62 10.63 7.30
C SER A 29 -8.38 10.46 8.18
N LEU A 30 -7.38 11.33 8.01
CA LEU A 30 -6.20 11.33 8.88
C LEU A 30 -6.61 11.41 10.37
N ASP A 31 -7.71 12.11 10.67
CA ASP A 31 -8.26 12.23 12.03
C ASP A 31 -8.83 10.89 12.55
N GLN A 32 -9.40 10.06 11.69
CA GLN A 32 -9.86 8.70 12.05
C GLN A 32 -8.69 7.71 12.21
N LEU A 33 -7.57 7.91 11.50
CA LEU A 33 -6.31 7.20 11.74
C LEU A 33 -5.67 7.61 13.09
N LEU A 34 -5.92 8.83 13.55
CA LEU A 34 -5.44 9.38 14.80
C LEU A 34 -6.32 9.00 16.01
N ASP A 35 -7.57 8.58 15.79
CA ASP A 35 -8.49 8.13 16.83
C ASP A 35 -8.24 6.66 17.24
N ALA A 36 -6.97 6.35 17.54
CA ALA A 36 -6.46 5.04 17.91
C ALA A 36 -6.77 4.68 19.37
N SER A 37 -8.03 4.78 19.79
CA SER A 37 -8.50 4.49 21.15
C SER A 37 -8.25 3.05 21.64
N SER A 38 -7.86 2.10 20.78
CA SER A 38 -7.63 0.69 21.16
C SER A 38 -6.16 0.26 21.32
N ILE A 39 -5.16 1.13 21.13
CA ILE A 39 -3.75 0.76 21.34
C ILE A 39 -3.39 1.00 22.82
N GLN A 40 -3.29 -0.08 23.59
CA GLN A 40 -3.18 -0.11 25.06
C GLN A 40 -1.94 0.58 25.68
N ASP A 41 -1.08 1.24 24.92
CA ASP A 41 -0.05 2.11 25.50
C ASP A 41 0.28 3.31 24.61
N LYS A 42 -0.63 4.29 24.60
CA LYS A 42 -0.52 5.54 23.81
C LYS A 42 0.68 6.42 24.18
N ASN A 43 1.44 6.07 25.24
CA ASN A 43 2.37 6.99 25.89
C ASN A 43 3.83 6.51 25.95
N THR A 44 4.22 5.46 25.23
CA THR A 44 5.65 5.13 25.14
C THR A 44 6.43 6.28 24.49
N PRO A 45 7.68 6.56 24.91
CA PRO A 45 8.49 7.61 24.29
C PRO A 45 8.60 7.47 22.76
N VAL A 46 8.68 6.23 22.26
CA VAL A 46 8.73 5.92 20.83
C VAL A 46 7.43 6.29 20.13
N THR A 47 6.27 5.96 20.72
CA THR A 47 4.96 6.32 20.15
C THR A 47 4.82 7.84 20.03
N LYS A 48 5.20 8.59 21.08
CA LYS A 48 5.16 10.06 21.07
C LYS A 48 6.10 10.66 20.02
N GLU A 49 7.29 10.10 19.88
CA GLU A 49 8.26 10.58 18.91
C GLU A 49 7.79 10.30 17.46
N ILE A 50 7.23 9.12 17.18
CA ILE A 50 6.60 8.82 15.87
C ILE A 50 5.46 9.80 15.58
N TYR A 51 4.58 10.03 16.56
CA TYR A 51 3.47 10.97 16.42
C TYR A 51 3.97 12.38 16.07
N ASN A 52 4.93 12.91 16.85
CA ASN A 52 5.51 14.23 16.60
C ASN A 52 6.17 14.32 15.22
N LEU A 53 6.85 13.25 14.80
CA LEU A 53 7.43 13.16 13.46
C LEU A 53 6.36 13.22 12.38
N PHE A 54 5.29 12.43 12.48
CA PHE A 54 4.23 12.46 11.45
C PHE A 54 3.53 13.81 11.41
N THR A 55 3.11 14.33 12.57
CA THR A 55 2.45 15.63 12.64
C THR A 55 3.32 16.73 12.06
N SER A 56 4.62 16.78 12.38
CA SER A 56 5.52 17.80 11.83
C SER A 56 5.76 17.70 10.32
N ASN A 57 5.85 16.48 9.74
CA ASN A 57 6.02 16.33 8.29
C ASN A 57 4.72 16.57 7.52
N LEU A 58 3.56 16.44 8.18
CA LEU A 58 2.25 16.68 7.57
C LEU A 58 1.72 18.10 7.81
N ASN A 59 2.28 18.81 8.77
CA ASN A 59 1.90 20.19 9.07
C ASN A 59 2.31 21.10 7.89
N GLY A 60 1.40 22.00 7.50
CA GLY A 60 1.60 22.89 6.36
C GLY A 60 1.31 22.29 4.97
N ILE A 61 0.93 21.01 4.88
CA ILE A 61 0.41 20.45 3.63
C ILE A 61 -1.04 20.90 3.44
N SER A 62 -1.35 21.46 2.27
CA SER A 62 -2.72 21.81 1.88
C SER A 62 -3.65 20.59 2.02
N PRO A 63 -4.88 20.75 2.56
CA PRO A 63 -5.84 19.65 2.69
C PRO A 63 -6.03 18.83 1.41
N LEU A 64 -6.04 19.50 0.25
CA LEU A 64 -6.20 18.86 -1.07
C LEU A 64 -5.05 17.91 -1.43
N ARG A 65 -3.84 18.16 -0.90
CA ARG A 65 -2.66 17.32 -1.14
C ARG A 65 -2.51 16.21 -0.10
N LYS A 66 -3.19 16.30 1.05
CA LYS A 66 -3.07 15.28 2.10
C LYS A 66 -3.55 13.90 1.64
N THR A 67 -4.52 13.83 0.73
CA THR A 67 -5.01 12.58 0.13
C THR A 67 -3.96 11.88 -0.73
N SER A 68 -2.96 12.61 -1.22
CA SER A 68 -1.82 12.03 -1.96
C SER A 68 -0.75 11.46 -1.04
N TYR A 69 -0.78 11.71 0.28
CA TYR A 69 0.24 11.18 1.18
C TYR A 69 -0.11 9.75 1.62
N LYS A 70 0.88 8.86 1.50
CA LYS A 70 0.83 7.49 2.02
C LYS A 70 1.86 7.30 3.11
N ILE A 71 1.43 6.64 4.18
CA ILE A 71 2.29 6.17 5.26
C ILE A 71 2.22 4.65 5.28
N GLU A 72 3.34 4.00 5.03
CA GLU A 72 3.46 2.54 5.03
C GLU A 72 4.39 2.10 6.15
N VAL A 73 4.00 1.04 6.88
CA VAL A 73 4.90 0.37 7.83
C VAL A 73 5.48 -0.87 7.15
N LYS A 74 6.81 -0.97 7.14
CA LYS A 74 7.54 -2.08 6.52
C LYS A 74 8.32 -2.81 7.58
N PHE A 75 8.22 -4.13 7.55
CA PHE A 75 8.93 -5.05 8.45
C PHE A 75 10.22 -5.52 7.78
N GLY A 76 11.29 -5.66 8.57
CA GLY A 76 12.59 -6.03 8.05
C GLY A 76 13.68 -5.91 9.11
N GLN A 77 14.90 -5.66 8.68
CA GLN A 77 16.04 -5.48 9.58
C GLN A 77 16.81 -4.23 9.22
N ILE A 78 17.22 -3.46 10.23
CA ILE A 78 18.12 -2.33 10.06
C ILE A 78 19.54 -2.86 10.09
N VAL A 79 20.29 -2.68 9.01
CA VAL A 79 21.67 -3.18 8.87
C VAL A 79 22.64 -2.04 8.63
N LYS A 80 23.91 -2.23 8.99
CA LYS A 80 24.96 -1.24 8.68
C LYS A 80 25.31 -1.33 7.20
N LYS A 81 25.76 -0.23 6.60
CA LYS A 81 26.29 -0.28 5.22
C LYS A 81 27.52 -1.19 5.09
N SER A 82 28.31 -1.28 6.16
CA SER A 82 29.56 -2.05 6.21
C SER A 82 29.38 -3.51 6.63
N SER A 83 28.20 -3.94 7.06
CA SER A 83 27.96 -5.31 7.53
C SER A 83 26.51 -5.72 7.28
N PRO A 84 26.27 -6.95 6.79
CA PRO A 84 24.92 -7.49 6.62
C PRO A 84 24.20 -7.77 7.95
N GLU A 85 24.89 -7.61 9.09
CA GLU A 85 24.33 -7.88 10.40
C GLU A 85 23.29 -6.83 10.82
N ARG A 86 22.23 -7.33 11.47
CA ARG A 86 21.20 -6.50 12.09
C ARG A 86 21.82 -5.66 13.20
N VAL A 87 21.48 -4.38 13.21
CA VAL A 87 21.88 -3.47 14.29
C VAL A 87 20.97 -3.68 15.48
N THR A 88 21.51 -4.30 16.52
CA THR A 88 20.87 -4.31 17.84
C THR A 88 21.39 -3.11 18.64
N SER A 89 20.48 -2.27 19.14
CA SER A 89 20.84 -1.10 19.95
C SER A 89 20.34 -1.27 21.37
N GLY A 90 20.98 -2.16 22.12
CA GLY A 90 20.58 -2.50 23.49
C GLY A 90 19.24 -3.23 23.54
N THR A 91 18.55 -3.12 24.68
CA THR A 91 17.33 -3.90 24.99
C THR A 91 16.02 -3.13 24.81
N LYS A 92 16.07 -1.83 24.51
CA LYS A 92 14.88 -0.98 24.34
C LYS A 92 14.70 -0.52 22.90
N SER A 93 13.45 -0.38 22.48
CA SER A 93 13.11 0.16 21.16
C SER A 93 13.53 1.63 21.04
N LYS A 94 14.02 2.01 19.86
CA LYS A 94 14.60 3.35 19.62
C LYS A 94 14.37 3.76 18.17
N ILE A 95 14.22 5.07 17.96
CA ILE A 95 14.17 5.68 16.63
C ILE A 95 15.60 6.08 16.23
N PHE A 96 16.01 5.75 15.00
CA PHE A 96 17.30 6.19 14.50
C PHE A 96 17.24 7.58 13.85
N PRO A 97 18.29 8.41 14.02
CA PRO A 97 18.39 9.71 13.37
C PRO A 97 18.40 9.60 11.84
N LYS A 98 17.91 10.66 11.16
CA LYS A 98 17.82 10.78 9.70
C LYS A 98 19.16 10.55 8.96
N ASN A 99 20.28 10.91 9.58
CA ASN A 99 21.61 10.91 8.96
C ASN A 99 22.41 9.62 9.21
N TYR A 100 21.78 8.58 9.76
CA TYR A 100 22.47 7.30 9.94
C TYR A 100 22.59 6.55 8.61
N THR A 101 23.82 6.29 8.18
CA THR A 101 24.16 5.47 7.01
C THR A 101 23.83 3.99 7.25
N ARG A 102 22.54 3.67 7.27
CA ARG A 102 22.00 2.32 7.48
C ARG A 102 21.03 1.98 6.36
N PHE A 103 20.99 0.71 6.00
CA PHE A 103 20.06 0.17 5.02
C PHE A 103 18.94 -0.56 5.76
N PHE A 104 17.74 -0.56 5.18
CA PHE A 104 16.63 -1.34 5.69
C PHE A 104 16.36 -2.51 4.77
N LYS A 105 16.77 -3.69 5.23
CA LYS A 105 16.58 -4.94 4.52
C LYS A 105 15.15 -5.42 4.74
N MET A 106 14.30 -5.17 3.76
CA MET A 106 12.90 -5.62 3.74
C MET A 106 12.84 -7.11 3.42
N GLN A 107 13.11 -7.95 4.42
CA GLN A 107 12.94 -9.38 4.30
C GLN A 107 12.26 -9.90 5.56
N VAL A 108 11.21 -10.68 5.35
CA VAL A 108 10.53 -11.47 6.37
C VAL A 108 10.73 -12.92 5.98
N ASP A 109 10.96 -13.77 6.99
CA ASP A 109 11.06 -15.20 6.77
C ASP A 109 9.81 -15.75 6.06
N LYS A 110 10.00 -16.69 5.13
CA LYS A 110 8.93 -17.20 4.26
C LYS A 110 7.90 -18.01 5.04
N GLU A 111 8.33 -18.80 6.02
CA GLU A 111 7.44 -19.61 6.84
C GLU A 111 6.61 -18.70 7.73
N LEU A 112 7.26 -17.74 8.38
CA LEU A 112 6.58 -16.73 9.20
C LEU A 112 5.57 -15.91 8.37
N TRP A 113 5.94 -15.49 7.16
CA TRP A 113 5.03 -14.77 6.28
C TRP A 113 3.80 -15.61 5.89
N THR A 114 3.99 -16.91 5.68
CA THR A 114 2.90 -17.85 5.38
C THR A 114 1.94 -17.94 6.57
N GLU A 115 2.47 -18.02 7.79
CA GLU A 115 1.67 -18.03 9.01
C GLU A 115 0.91 -16.72 9.23
N ILE A 116 1.57 -15.57 9.05
CA ILE A 116 0.94 -14.24 9.14
C ILE A 116 -0.24 -14.16 8.16
N ARG A 117 -0.05 -14.57 6.90
CA ARG A 117 -1.12 -14.55 5.89
C ARG A 117 -2.30 -15.41 6.33
N LYS A 118 -2.06 -16.64 6.77
CA LYS A 118 -3.10 -17.56 7.24
C LYS A 118 -3.90 -16.96 8.40
N ASN A 119 -3.22 -16.30 9.34
CA ASN A 119 -3.86 -15.66 10.48
C ASN A 119 -4.71 -14.46 10.06
N LEU A 120 -4.25 -13.65 9.10
CA LEU A 120 -5.02 -12.52 8.57
C LEU A 120 -6.25 -12.99 7.79
N GLU A 121 -6.14 -14.04 6.99
CA GLU A 121 -7.28 -14.64 6.27
C GLU A 121 -8.31 -15.22 7.24
N ALA A 122 -7.87 -15.93 8.28
CA ALA A 122 -8.77 -16.44 9.32
C ALA A 122 -9.49 -15.31 10.09
N LEU A 123 -8.83 -14.16 10.29
CA LEU A 123 -9.47 -12.97 10.88
C LEU A 123 -10.53 -12.38 9.95
N SER A 124 -10.27 -12.32 8.64
CA SER A 124 -11.27 -11.83 7.69
C SER A 124 -12.47 -12.76 7.60
N ASP A 125 -12.28 -14.07 7.68
CA ASP A 125 -13.38 -15.04 7.67
C ASP A 125 -14.25 -14.92 8.93
N LYS A 126 -13.63 -14.59 10.06
CA LYS A 126 -14.32 -14.43 11.35
C LYS A 126 -15.12 -13.12 11.44
N ASP A 127 -14.68 -12.05 10.77
CA ASP A 127 -15.29 -10.72 10.86
C ASP A 127 -15.36 -10.03 9.49
N ALA A 128 -16.10 -10.65 8.57
CA ALA A 128 -16.27 -10.17 7.20
C ALA A 128 -16.92 -8.78 7.08
N ALA A 129 -17.55 -8.29 8.15
CA ALA A 129 -18.11 -6.93 8.19
C ALA A 129 -17.03 -5.85 8.35
N LYS A 130 -15.84 -6.21 8.86
CA LYS A 130 -14.73 -5.27 9.09
C LYS A 130 -13.58 -5.41 8.10
N TYR A 131 -13.40 -6.59 7.54
CA TYR A 131 -12.25 -6.89 6.69
C TYR A 131 -12.69 -7.24 5.27
N GLU A 132 -12.03 -6.63 4.30
CA GLU A 132 -12.15 -6.96 2.89
C GLU A 132 -10.84 -7.59 2.42
N VAL A 133 -10.93 -8.74 1.74
CA VAL A 133 -9.77 -9.40 1.14
C VAL A 133 -9.74 -9.09 -0.35
N ARG A 134 -8.73 -8.32 -0.77
CA ARG A 134 -8.43 -8.09 -2.19
C ARG A 134 -7.19 -8.85 -2.59
N ARG A 135 -7.28 -9.61 -3.68
CA ARG A 135 -6.17 -10.32 -4.29
C ARG A 135 -5.88 -9.65 -5.63
N GLU A 136 -4.70 -9.03 -5.72
CA GLU A 136 -4.23 -8.38 -6.94
C GLU A 136 -2.95 -9.06 -7.40
N GLU A 137 -2.87 -9.42 -8.67
CA GLU A 137 -1.62 -9.79 -9.32
C GLU A 137 -1.25 -8.62 -10.24
N THR A 138 -0.10 -7.99 -9.94
CA THR A 138 0.29 -6.76 -10.62
C THR A 138 1.72 -6.86 -11.15
N ARG A 139 1.96 -6.14 -12.24
CA ARG A 139 3.30 -5.84 -12.74
C ARG A 139 3.57 -4.36 -12.52
N ASP A 140 4.66 -4.08 -11.82
CA ASP A 140 5.17 -2.73 -11.66
C ASP A 140 6.27 -2.46 -12.70
N LEU A 141 6.08 -1.43 -13.52
CA LEU A 141 7.11 -0.88 -14.39
C LEU A 141 7.58 0.44 -13.78
N ILE A 142 8.88 0.59 -13.56
CA ILE A 142 9.48 1.77 -12.96
C ILE A 142 10.31 2.48 -14.02
N TYR A 143 9.90 3.70 -14.34
CA TYR A 143 10.60 4.60 -15.25
C TYR A 143 11.25 5.70 -14.41
N GLN A 144 12.56 5.84 -14.55
CA GLN A 144 13.33 6.87 -13.88
C GLN A 144 13.72 7.93 -14.90
N THR A 145 13.24 9.15 -14.70
CA THR A 145 13.72 10.34 -15.42
C THR A 145 14.75 11.06 -14.55
N LEU A 146 15.35 12.14 -15.09
CA LEU A 146 16.32 12.95 -14.34
C LEU A 146 15.72 13.55 -13.06
N ASP A 147 14.43 13.87 -13.07
CA ASP A 147 13.76 14.58 -11.99
C ASP A 147 12.71 13.74 -11.24
N GLU A 148 12.23 12.63 -11.82
CA GLU A 148 11.07 11.90 -11.29
C GLU A 148 11.17 10.37 -11.42
N ASN A 149 10.46 9.66 -10.54
CA ASN A 149 10.21 8.24 -10.68
C ASN A 149 8.72 8.03 -10.98
N ILE A 150 8.43 7.53 -12.18
CA ILE A 150 7.10 7.18 -12.62
C ILE A 150 6.93 5.66 -12.46
N ARG A 151 5.90 5.26 -11.74
CA ARG A 151 5.52 3.85 -11.59
C ARG A 151 4.23 3.60 -12.35
N VAL A 152 4.27 2.67 -13.29
CA VAL A 152 3.09 2.14 -13.98
C VAL A 152 2.74 0.80 -13.37
N VAL A 153 1.52 0.66 -12.88
CA VAL A 153 1.01 -0.57 -12.25
C VAL A 153 -0.03 -1.17 -13.17
N GLU A 154 0.31 -2.30 -13.77
CA GLU A 154 -0.57 -3.09 -14.64
C GLU A 154 -1.23 -4.21 -13.83
N ASN A 155 -2.53 -4.40 -13.98
CA ASN A 155 -3.22 -5.56 -13.43
C ASN A 155 -3.04 -6.75 -14.39
N LEU A 156 -2.49 -7.85 -13.90
CA LEU A 156 -2.25 -9.06 -14.70
C LEU A 156 -3.46 -9.99 -14.72
N ALA A 157 -4.30 -9.93 -13.69
CA ALA A 157 -5.49 -10.75 -13.56
C ALA A 157 -6.67 -10.20 -14.38
N ASP A 158 -6.71 -8.88 -14.60
CA ASP A 158 -7.76 -8.19 -15.35
C ASP A 158 -7.17 -7.19 -16.33
N LYS A 159 -7.26 -7.53 -17.63
CA LYS A 159 -6.70 -6.72 -18.73
C LYS A 159 -7.59 -5.54 -19.12
N ASP A 160 -8.86 -5.53 -18.70
CA ASP A 160 -9.80 -4.45 -19.00
C ASP A 160 -9.61 -3.26 -18.03
N VAL A 161 -8.95 -3.51 -16.88
CA VAL A 161 -8.54 -2.46 -15.94
C VAL A 161 -7.36 -1.67 -16.51
N LYS A 162 -7.59 -0.39 -16.77
CA LYS A 162 -6.54 0.53 -17.23
C LYS A 162 -5.36 0.57 -16.24
N PRO A 163 -4.10 0.58 -16.73
CA PRO A 163 -2.93 0.74 -15.89
C PRO A 163 -2.99 2.02 -15.06
N ARG A 164 -2.56 1.93 -13.80
CA ARG A 164 -2.43 3.10 -12.92
C ARG A 164 -1.06 3.71 -13.11
N VAL A 165 -1.00 4.99 -13.44
CA VAL A 165 0.26 5.74 -13.53
C VAL A 165 0.40 6.61 -12.29
N LEU A 166 1.51 6.42 -11.58
CA LEU A 166 1.73 7.00 -10.26
C LEU A 166 3.09 7.71 -10.24
N LYS A 167 3.11 8.98 -9.83
CA LYS A 167 4.34 9.68 -9.46
C LYS A 167 4.52 9.52 -7.95
N LYS A 168 5.61 8.88 -7.53
CA LYS A 168 5.91 8.65 -6.10
C LYS A 168 7.15 9.43 -5.66
N LYS A 169 6.95 10.41 -4.79
CA LYS A 169 8.01 11.20 -4.18
C LYS A 169 8.18 10.80 -2.73
N LYS A 170 9.35 10.25 -2.40
CA LYS A 170 9.70 9.94 -1.01
C LYS A 170 9.83 11.25 -0.22
N VAL A 171 9.10 11.32 0.90
CA VAL A 171 9.16 12.46 1.83
C VAL A 171 10.13 12.15 2.96
N ARG A 172 9.94 11.00 3.63
CA ARG A 172 10.75 10.61 4.78
C ARG A 172 10.66 9.13 5.08
N ASP A 173 11.76 8.56 5.56
CA ASP A 173 11.75 7.28 6.25
C ASP A 173 12.06 7.49 7.73
N VAL A 174 11.36 6.78 8.61
CA VAL A 174 11.65 6.68 10.05
C VAL A 174 11.96 5.24 10.37
N PHE A 175 13.13 4.98 10.95
CA PHE A 175 13.58 3.64 11.30
C PHE A 175 13.47 3.43 12.81
N VAL A 176 12.85 2.33 13.22
CA VAL A 176 12.64 1.98 14.62
C VAL A 176 13.26 0.61 14.87
N SER A 177 14.31 0.55 15.71
CA SER A 177 14.81 -0.74 16.19
C SER A 177 13.85 -1.32 17.19
N ASN A 178 13.60 -2.62 17.07
CA ASN A 178 12.78 -3.36 18.03
C ASN A 178 13.53 -4.61 18.51
N PRO A 179 14.37 -4.49 19.56
CA PRO A 179 15.21 -5.59 20.01
C PRO A 179 14.44 -6.76 20.65
N SER A 180 13.17 -6.56 21.01
CA SER A 180 12.30 -7.63 21.55
C SER A 180 11.79 -8.60 20.50
N SER A 181 11.93 -8.30 19.21
CA SER A 181 11.58 -9.21 18.12
C SER A 181 12.75 -9.38 17.14
N GLY A 182 12.63 -10.34 16.22
CA GLY A 182 13.57 -10.53 15.11
C GLY A 182 13.57 -9.44 14.04
N TYR A 183 12.63 -8.48 14.13
CA TYR A 183 12.34 -7.49 13.10
C TYR A 183 12.32 -6.07 13.63
N ASP A 184 12.83 -5.16 12.82
CA ASP A 184 12.73 -3.71 12.96
C ASP A 184 11.65 -3.15 12.03
N PHE A 185 11.31 -1.87 12.23
CA PHE A 185 10.27 -1.20 11.45
C PHE A 185 10.83 -0.02 10.66
N LYS A 186 10.32 0.16 9.44
CA LYS A 186 10.49 1.37 8.64
C LYS A 186 9.12 1.96 8.35
N PHE A 187 8.86 3.15 8.88
CA PHE A 187 7.74 3.97 8.47
C PHE A 187 8.17 4.79 7.25
N ALA A 188 7.62 4.47 6.09
CA ALA A 188 7.89 5.15 4.83
C ALA A 188 6.75 6.12 4.53
N ILE A 189 7.09 7.41 4.47
CA ILE A 189 6.18 8.50 4.12
C ILE A 189 6.50 8.94 2.70
N ALA A 190 5.50 8.89 1.84
CA ALA A 190 5.63 9.31 0.45
C ALA A 190 4.40 10.10 0.01
N GLU A 191 4.61 11.04 -0.88
CA GLU A 191 3.54 11.62 -1.69
C GLU A 191 3.41 10.77 -2.96
N GLU A 192 2.20 10.32 -3.25
CA GLU A 192 1.85 9.51 -4.39
C GLU A 192 0.66 10.16 -5.11
N THR A 193 0.92 10.63 -6.32
CA THR A 193 -0.08 11.33 -7.14
C THR A 193 -0.42 10.46 -8.34
N LEU A 194 -1.72 10.25 -8.55
CA LEU A 194 -2.23 9.64 -9.78
C LEU A 194 -2.02 10.62 -10.94
N VAL A 195 -1.32 10.16 -11.97
CA VAL A 195 -1.19 10.91 -13.22
C VAL A 195 -2.41 10.59 -14.08
N PRO A 196 -3.23 11.58 -14.46
CA PRO A 196 -4.34 11.35 -15.37
C PRO A 196 -3.84 10.77 -16.70
N THR A 197 -4.50 9.71 -17.18
CA THR A 197 -4.21 9.12 -18.49
C THR A 197 -5.40 9.35 -19.42
N GLY A 198 -5.27 10.31 -20.33
CA GLY A 198 -6.22 10.63 -21.40
C GLY A 198 -5.49 10.88 -22.73
N PRO A 199 -6.19 10.87 -23.88
CA PRO A 199 -5.56 10.98 -25.20
C PRO A 199 -4.66 12.22 -25.38
N ASP A 200 -4.97 13.33 -24.69
CA ASP A 200 -4.20 14.59 -24.76
C ASP A 200 -3.18 14.75 -23.62
N THR A 201 -3.17 13.83 -22.64
CA THR A 201 -2.13 13.78 -21.57
C THR A 201 -1.06 12.73 -21.88
N VAL A 202 -1.23 12.03 -23.01
CA VAL A 202 -0.35 11.00 -23.54
C VAL A 202 0.83 11.58 -24.32
N GLU A 203 1.04 12.90 -24.35
CA GLU A 203 2.32 13.44 -24.86
C GLU A 203 3.54 12.99 -24.01
N GLU A 204 3.35 12.68 -22.72
CA GLU A 204 4.40 12.03 -21.90
C GLU A 204 4.41 10.49 -22.02
N SER A 205 3.46 9.85 -22.71
CA SER A 205 3.48 8.38 -22.96
C SER A 205 4.09 7.98 -24.30
N TYR A 206 4.40 8.93 -25.19
CA TYR A 206 5.14 8.64 -26.42
C TYR A 206 6.58 8.16 -26.18
N GLU A 207 7.10 8.25 -24.96
CA GLU A 207 8.37 7.58 -24.60
C GLU A 207 8.19 6.12 -24.17
N ILE A 208 7.01 5.70 -23.71
CA ILE A 208 6.77 4.32 -23.25
C ILE A 208 6.69 3.37 -24.45
N ASP A 209 6.07 3.80 -25.56
CA ASP A 209 6.02 2.98 -26.78
C ASP A 209 7.37 2.88 -27.49
N LYS A 210 8.23 3.92 -27.40
CA LYS A 210 9.61 3.87 -27.94
C LYS A 210 10.54 2.92 -27.18
N ILE A 211 10.22 2.57 -25.92
CA ILE A 211 11.00 1.61 -25.12
C ILE A 211 10.64 0.16 -25.48
N ARG A 212 9.43 -0.11 -26.01
CA ARG A 212 9.04 -1.46 -26.46
C ARG A 212 9.64 -1.86 -27.81
N GLU A 213 10.16 -0.93 -28.60
CA GLU A 213 10.73 -1.16 -29.93
C GLU A 213 12.27 -1.26 -29.97
N LYS A 214 12.94 -1.36 -28.82
CA LYS A 214 14.38 -1.67 -28.72
C LYS A 214 14.63 -2.95 -27.93
#